data_AF-A0A941AGE1-F1
#
_entry.id   AF-A0A941AGE1-F1
#
_cell.length_a   1.000
_cell.length_b   1.000
_cell.length_c   1.000
_cell.angle_alpha   90.00
_cell.angle_beta   90.00
_cell.angle_gamma   90.00
#
_symmetry.space_group_name_H-M   'P 1'
#
loop_
_entity.id
_entity.type
_entity.pdbx_description
1 polymer ?
#
loop_
_entity_poly.entity_id
_entity_poly.type
_entity_poly.pdbx_seq_one_letter_code
_entity_poly.pdbx_strand_id
1 'polypeptide(L)' 'MAPTVPEGLPSRYGKYRVLRKIASGGMAEVYLCRLTGEEGFRKRVALKVVHPRLADDPRFRD' A
#
# COMPACT_ATOMS: atom_id res chain seq x y z
N MET A 1 -2.41 4.49 -22.44
CA MET A 1 -1.28 4.90 -21.58
C MET A 1 -1.57 4.40 -20.15
N ALA A 2 -0.90 3.34 -19.69
CA ALA A 2 -1.06 2.88 -18.31
C ALA A 2 -0.38 3.87 -17.36
N PRO A 3 -0.93 4.15 -16.17
CA PRO A 3 -0.25 5.04 -15.22
C PRO A 3 1.07 4.39 -14.83
N THR A 4 2.17 5.07 -15.17
CA THR A 4 3.53 4.73 -14.80
C THR A 4 3.65 4.88 -13.29
N VAL A 5 3.80 3.76 -12.59
CA VAL A 5 4.10 3.78 -11.16
C VAL A 5 5.46 4.47 -11.00
N PRO A 6 5.61 5.45 -10.08
CA PRO A 6 6.91 6.06 -9.83
C PRO A 6 7.96 4.99 -9.56
N GLU A 7 9.11 5.12 -10.21
CA GLU A 7 10.21 4.16 -10.10
C GLU A 7 10.61 4.00 -8.62
N GLY A 8 10.58 2.77 -8.11
CA GLY A 8 10.81 2.45 -6.69
C GLY A 8 9.55 2.22 -5.84
N LEU A 9 8.34 2.43 -6.36
CA LEU A 9 7.10 2.06 -5.66
C LEU A 9 6.57 0.69 -6.12
N PRO A 10 6.18 -0.20 -5.19
CA PRO A 10 5.47 -1.41 -5.57
C PRO A 10 4.17 -1.06 -6.30
N SER A 11 3.97 -1.65 -7.46
CA SER A 11 2.81 -1.36 -8.33
C SER A 11 1.48 -1.78 -7.68
N ARG A 12 1.52 -2.82 -6.84
CA ARG A 12 0.37 -3.38 -6.13
C ARG A 12 0.79 -4.11 -4.85
N TYR A 13 -0.15 -4.23 -3.93
CA TYR A 13 -0.12 -5.15 -2.79
C TYR A 13 -1.38 -6.02 -2.86
N GLY A 14 -1.26 -7.27 -3.31
CA GLY A 14 -2.41 -8.13 -3.56
C GLY A 14 -3.49 -7.45 -4.41
N LYS A 15 -4.70 -7.33 -3.86
CA LYS A 15 -5.87 -6.67 -4.49
C LYS A 15 -5.84 -5.13 -4.44
N TYR A 16 -4.84 -4.53 -3.81
CA TYR A 16 -4.67 -3.07 -3.69
C TYR A 16 -3.69 -2.56 -4.74
N ARG A 17 -4.16 -1.74 -5.68
CA ARG A 17 -3.29 -1.06 -6.65
C ARG A 17 -2.76 0.24 -6.06
N VAL A 18 -1.44 0.40 -5.98
CA VAL A 18 -0.82 1.64 -5.48
C VAL A 18 -1.02 2.74 -6.51
N LEU A 19 -1.49 3.90 -6.05
CA LEU A 19 -1.64 5.11 -6.86
C LEU A 19 -0.50 6.09 -6.57
N ARG A 20 -0.17 6.30 -5.29
CA ARG A 20 0.96 7.13 -4.84
C ARG A 20 1.29 6.88 -3.37
N LYS A 21 2.50 7.25 -2.95
CA LYS A 21 2.86 7.36 -1.52
C LYS A 21 2.20 8.61 -0.92
N ILE A 22 1.68 8.46 0.29
CA ILE A 22 1.08 9.55 1.10
C ILE A 22 2.08 10.00 2.16
N ALA A 23 2.70 9.07 2.88
CA ALA A 23 3.61 9.38 3.98
C ALA A 23 4.71 8.31 4.15
N SER A 24 5.79 8.70 4.81
CA SER A 24 6.87 7.82 5.26
C SER A 24 7.15 8.13 6.73
N GLY A 25 7.32 7.11 7.56
CA GLY A 25 7.73 7.27 8.95
C GLY A 25 8.75 6.22 9.37
N GLY A 26 9.17 6.26 10.64
CA GLY A 26 10.14 5.29 11.17
C GLY A 26 9.62 3.85 11.19
N MET A 27 8.30 3.68 11.29
CA MET A 27 7.64 2.38 11.45
C MET A 27 7.00 1.82 10.18
N ALA A 28 6.50 2.71 9.32
CA ALA A 28 5.70 2.30 8.18
C ALA A 28 5.70 3.36 7.08
N GLU A 29 5.35 2.91 5.88
CA GLU A 29 4.96 3.76 4.77
C GLU A 29 3.44 3.72 4.60
N VAL A 30 2.84 4.83 4.13
CA VAL A 30 1.41 4.90 3.85
C VAL A 30 1.21 5.22 2.38
N TYR A 31 0.40 4.42 1.69
CA TYR A 31 0.09 4.58 0.27
C TYR A 31 -1.39 4.83 0.05
N LEU A 32 -1.71 5.67 -0.94
CA LEU A 32 -3.04 5.75 -1.51
C LEU A 32 -3.18 4.60 -2.50
N CYS A 33 -4.13 3.72 -2.25
CA CYS A 33 -4.41 2.58 -3.10
C CYS A 33 -5.84 2.60 -3.63
N ARG A 34 -6.05 1.89 -4.74
CA ARG A 34 -7.37 1.52 -5.25
C ARG A 34 -7.59 0.04 -5.03
N LEU A 35 -8.62 -0.29 -4.27
CA LEU A 35 -9.17 -1.65 -4.20
C LEU A 35 -10.15 -1.82 -5.35
N THR A 36 -9.99 -2.89 -6.12
CA THR A 36 -10.94 -3.34 -7.14
C THR A 36 -11.57 -4.65 -6.68
N GLY A 37 -12.89 -4.68 -6.60
CA GLY A 37 -13.69 -5.88 -6.34
C GLY A 37 -14.50 -6.30 -7.56
N GLU A 38 -15.38 -7.26 -7.38
CA GLU A 38 -16.36 -7.72 -8.38
C GLU A 38 -17.37 -6.61 -8.72
N GLU A 39 -18.13 -6.80 -9.81
CA GLU A 39 -19.23 -5.88 -10.21
C GLU A 39 -18.80 -4.41 -10.39
N GLY A 40 -17.52 -4.18 -10.77
CA GLY A 40 -16.99 -2.84 -10.98
C GLY A 40 -16.69 -2.05 -9.69
N PHE A 41 -16.78 -2.68 -8.51
CA PHE A 41 -16.50 -2.04 -7.23
C PHE A 41 -15.08 -1.47 -7.18
N ARG A 42 -14.97 -0.17 -6.86
CA ARG A 42 -13.71 0.57 -6.81
C ARG A 42 -13.70 1.49 -5.60
N LYS A 43 -12.82 1.24 -4.64
CA LYS A 43 -12.67 2.06 -3.42
C LYS A 43 -11.25 2.59 -3.28
N ARG A 44 -11.11 3.86 -2.90
CA ARG A 44 -9.82 4.44 -2.49
C ARG A 44 -9.58 4.09 -1.03
N VAL A 45 -8.40 3.57 -0.71
CA VAL A 45 -8.01 3.15 0.63
C VAL A 45 -6.61 3.64 0.95
N ALA A 46 -6.31 3.88 2.22
CA ALA A 46 -4.95 4.05 2.70
C ALA A 46 -4.39 2.68 3.10
N LEU A 47 -3.23 2.31 2.55
CA LEU A 47 -2.52 1.09 2.90
C LEU A 47 -1.28 1.45 3.72
N LYS A 48 -1.23 1.02 4.98
CA LYS A 48 -0.08 1.17 5.86
C LYS A 48 0.79 -0.08 5.77
N VAL A 49 2.03 0.07 5.35
CA VAL A 49 3.00 -1.02 5.17
C VAL A 49 4.09 -0.86 6.21
N VAL A 50 4.12 -1.77 7.18
CA VAL A 50 5.13 -1.79 8.25
C VAL A 50 6.46 -2.28 7.69
N HIS A 51 7.56 -1.64 8.09
CA HIS A 51 8.88 -2.05 7.61
C HIS A 51 9.21 -3.47 8.07
N PRO A 52 9.81 -4.33 7.21
CA PRO A 52 10.14 -5.73 7.57
C PRO A 52 10.95 -5.85 8.85
N ARG A 53 11.84 -4.89 9.11
CA ARG A 53 12.66 -4.79 10.34
C ARG A 53 11.85 -4.66 11.65
N LEU A 54 10.56 -4.34 11.56
CA LEU A 54 9.63 -4.26 12.70
C LEU A 54 8.62 -5.43 12.71
N ALA A 55 8.63 -6.30 11.70
CA ALA A 55 7.74 -7.46 11.66
C ALA A 55 8.12 -8.55 12.67
N ASP A 56 9.38 -8.53 13.15
CA ASP A 56 9.84 -9.37 14.27
C ASP A 56 9.46 -8.80 15.65
N ASP A 57 8.93 -7.56 15.71
CA ASP A 57 8.47 -6.99 16.96
C ASP A 57 7.06 -7.52 17.29
N PRO A 58 6.87 -8.25 18.41
CA PRO A 58 5.60 -8.88 18.77
C PRO A 58 4.42 -7.91 18.86
N ARG A 59 4.69 -6.61 19.05
CA ARG A 59 3.68 -5.55 19.16
C ARG A 59 2.92 -5.30 17.86
N PHE A 60 3.35 -5.87 16.73
CA PHE A 60 2.75 -5.66 15.41
C PHE A 60 2.09 -6.92 14.82
N ARG A 61 1.91 -7.99 15.62
CA ARG A 61 1.34 -9.28 15.18
C ARG A 61 -0.16 -9.47 15.46
N ASP A 62 -0.89 -8.44 15.88
CA ASP A 62 -2.34 -8.48 16.18
C ASP A 62 -3.22 -7.96 15.01
#